data_AF-A0A927EE70-F1
#
_entry.id   AF-A0A927EE70-F1
#
_cell.length_a   1.000
_cell.length_b   1.000
_cell.length_c   1.000
_cell.angle_alpha   90.00
_cell.angle_beta   90.00
_cell.angle_gamma   90.00
#
_symmetry.space_group_name_H-M   'P 1'
#
loop_
_entity.id
_entity.type
_entity.pdbx_description
1 polymer ?
#
loop_
_entity_poly.entity_id
_entity_poly.type
_entity_poly.pdbx_seq_one_letter_code
_entity_poly.pdbx_strand_id
1 'polypeptide(L)'
;PVGSAAVKPVVVTPDYDDTPATRPAPAVPVATRGQKEASGERQRDPKSRGRNDNPFEPYGERSSSRPYALRLPDAIDLVVRQMAAEQRTHPLRIVDKILYDGLRRLGRLPPPPEA
;
A
#
# COMPACT_ATOMS: atom_id res chain seq x y z
N PRO A 1 -45.18 -2.35 41.12
CA PRO A 1 -44.51 -3.63 40.78
C PRO A 1 -45.07 -4.23 39.48
N VAL A 2 -44.46 -3.94 38.33
CA VAL A 2 -44.39 -4.77 37.11
C VAL A 2 -43.21 -4.14 36.33
N GLY A 3 -41.99 -4.64 36.40
CA GLY A 3 -41.54 -5.82 35.67
C GLY A 3 -40.99 -5.41 34.31
N SER A 4 -39.89 -4.63 34.27
CA SER A 4 -39.18 -4.28 33.04
C SER A 4 -38.47 -5.53 32.51
N ALA A 5 -39.11 -6.24 31.59
CA ALA A 5 -38.52 -7.39 30.92
C ALA A 5 -37.48 -6.89 29.91
N ALA A 6 -36.20 -7.02 30.26
CA ALA A 6 -35.09 -6.72 29.37
C ALA A 6 -35.15 -7.62 28.13
N VAL A 7 -35.39 -7.03 26.97
CA VAL A 7 -35.37 -7.70 25.67
C VAL A 7 -33.94 -8.11 25.36
N LYS A 8 -33.65 -9.41 25.39
CA LYS A 8 -32.35 -9.94 24.98
C LYS A 8 -32.28 -9.90 23.45
N PRO A 9 -31.23 -9.29 22.85
CA PRO A 9 -31.09 -9.29 21.40
C PRO A 9 -30.81 -10.72 20.90
N VAL A 10 -31.61 -11.15 19.93
CA VAL A 10 -31.43 -12.44 19.25
C VAL A 10 -30.48 -12.22 18.08
N VAL A 11 -29.28 -12.79 18.17
CA VAL A 11 -28.32 -12.81 17.07
C VAL A 11 -28.64 -14.02 16.19
N VAL A 12 -29.09 -13.75 14.97
CA VAL A 12 -29.27 -14.78 13.94
C VAL A 12 -28.04 -14.75 13.05
N THR A 13 -27.18 -15.75 13.18
CA THR A 13 -26.13 -16.02 12.20
C THR A 13 -26.72 -16.88 11.08
N PRO A 14 -26.76 -16.38 9.83
CA PRO A 14 -27.09 -17.24 8.69
C PRO A 14 -25.95 -18.24 8.45
N ASP A 15 -26.30 -19.53 8.36
CA ASP A 15 -25.40 -20.56 7.86
C ASP A 15 -25.20 -20.36 6.35
N TYR A 16 -24.05 -19.81 5.98
CA TYR A 16 -23.58 -19.92 4.61
C TYR A 16 -22.98 -21.31 4.46
N ASP A 17 -23.63 -22.18 3.69
CA ASP A 17 -23.03 -23.41 3.18
C ASP A 17 -21.73 -23.04 2.43
N ASP A 18 -20.60 -23.20 3.10
CA ASP A 18 -19.28 -23.05 2.51
C ASP A 18 -18.96 -24.35 1.77
N THR A 19 -19.65 -24.56 0.64
CA THR A 19 -19.32 -25.65 -0.29
C THR A 19 -18.48 -25.07 -1.43
N PRO A 20 -17.14 -25.15 -1.40
CA PRO A 20 -16.38 -24.95 -2.60
C PRO A 20 -16.73 -26.08 -3.57
N ALA A 21 -17.39 -25.73 -4.68
CA ALA A 21 -17.64 -26.65 -5.79
C ALA A 21 -16.30 -27.29 -6.20
N THR A 22 -16.17 -28.57 -5.87
CA THR A 22 -14.99 -29.39 -6.17
C THR A 22 -14.92 -29.60 -7.68
N ARG A 23 -13.98 -28.92 -8.33
CA ARG A 23 -13.56 -29.23 -9.70
C ARG A 23 -12.47 -30.31 -9.63
N PRO A 24 -12.56 -31.43 -10.38
CA PRO A 24 -11.52 -32.46 -10.33
C PRO A 24 -10.24 -31.95 -11.02
N ALA A 25 -9.12 -32.07 -10.31
CA ALA A 25 -7.77 -31.85 -10.82
C ALA A 25 -7.23 -33.15 -11.45
N PRO A 26 -6.47 -33.11 -12.56
CA PRO A 26 -5.62 -34.22 -12.95
C PRO A 26 -4.26 -34.15 -12.23
N ALA A 27 -3.81 -35.34 -11.83
CA ALA A 27 -2.67 -35.60 -10.95
C ALA A 27 -1.29 -35.28 -11.56
N VAL A 28 -0.39 -34.95 -10.64
CA VAL A 28 1.06 -34.67 -10.73
C VAL A 28 1.92 -35.81 -11.30
N PRO A 29 3.22 -35.55 -11.55
CA PRO A 29 4.17 -36.15 -10.60
C PRO A 29 5.24 -35.21 -10.05
N VAL A 30 5.67 -35.62 -8.86
CA VAL A 30 6.57 -35.03 -7.87
C VAL A 30 8.02 -34.92 -8.36
N ALA A 31 8.67 -33.79 -8.06
CA ALA A 31 10.11 -33.75 -7.82
C ALA A 31 10.36 -33.27 -6.38
N THR A 32 11.18 -34.03 -5.68
CA THR A 32 11.40 -34.06 -4.24
C THR A 32 12.21 -32.89 -3.69
N ARG A 33 11.66 -32.25 -2.65
CA ARG A 33 12.29 -31.87 -1.37
C ARG A 33 13.80 -31.55 -1.38
N GLY A 34 14.11 -30.26 -1.32
CA GLY A 34 15.40 -29.71 -0.89
C GLY A 34 15.19 -28.61 0.16
N GLN A 35 15.32 -29.01 1.42
CA GLN A 35 15.78 -28.30 2.62
C GLN A 35 15.51 -26.78 2.81
N LYS A 36 14.97 -26.49 4.00
CA LYS A 36 15.13 -25.22 4.72
C LYS A 36 16.61 -24.82 4.76
N GLU A 37 16.93 -23.67 4.18
CA GLU A 37 18.05 -22.82 4.57
C GLU A 37 17.41 -21.49 4.98
N ALA A 38 17.24 -21.20 6.27
CA ALA A 38 18.27 -20.60 7.12
C ALA A 38 18.93 -19.40 6.44
N SER A 39 18.63 -18.21 6.96
CA SER A 39 19.52 -17.05 6.99
C SER A 39 20.11 -16.63 5.64
N GLY A 40 19.24 -16.11 4.78
CA GLY A 40 19.65 -15.14 3.77
C GLY A 40 19.29 -13.76 4.28
N GLU A 41 20.11 -13.20 5.18
CA GLU A 41 20.23 -11.76 5.36
C GLU A 41 20.66 -11.22 3.99
N ARG A 42 19.69 -11.02 3.09
CA ARG A 42 19.91 -10.28 1.86
C ARG A 42 20.11 -8.86 2.35
N GLN A 43 21.35 -8.58 2.73
CA GLN A 43 21.96 -7.27 2.66
C GLN A 43 21.70 -6.79 1.24
N ARG A 44 20.51 -6.19 1.06
CA ARG A 44 20.24 -5.38 -0.12
C ARG A 44 21.21 -4.23 0.08
N ASP A 45 22.32 -4.27 -0.64
CA ASP A 45 23.12 -3.08 -0.87
C ASP A 45 22.14 -1.94 -1.10
N PRO A 46 22.15 -0.87 -0.29
CA PRO A 46 21.30 0.27 -0.53
C PRO A 46 21.79 0.85 -1.84
N LYS A 47 21.15 0.43 -2.94
CA LYS A 47 21.42 0.94 -4.27
C LYS A 47 21.03 2.40 -4.22
N SER A 48 22.02 3.22 -3.91
CA SER A 48 22.04 4.68 -3.82
C SER A 48 21.87 5.27 -5.22
N ARG A 49 20.82 4.86 -5.92
CA ARG A 49 20.45 5.39 -7.24
C ARG A 49 19.07 6.02 -7.10
N GLY A 50 19.05 7.29 -6.71
CA GLY A 50 17.86 8.15 -6.75
C GLY A 50 17.13 8.40 -5.41
N ARG A 51 17.80 8.21 -4.26
CA ARG A 51 17.18 8.51 -2.95
C ARG A 51 16.93 10.03 -2.73
N ASN A 52 17.63 10.90 -3.45
CA ASN A 52 17.80 12.30 -3.06
C ASN A 52 16.85 13.33 -3.71
N ASP A 53 15.88 12.92 -4.55
CA ASP A 53 14.86 13.85 -5.09
C ASP A 53 13.52 13.71 -4.37
N ASN A 54 13.51 13.20 -3.14
CA ASN A 54 12.27 13.19 -2.36
C ASN A 54 12.09 14.56 -1.68
N PRO A 55 11.13 15.41 -2.12
CA PRO A 55 10.94 16.71 -1.49
C PRO A 55 10.47 16.60 -0.03
N PHE A 56 9.99 15.42 0.37
CA PHE A 56 9.55 15.12 1.72
C PHE A 56 10.60 14.44 2.61
N GLU A 57 11.85 14.29 2.16
CA GLU A 57 12.90 13.67 2.96
C GLU A 57 13.07 14.28 4.38
N PRO A 58 12.95 15.61 4.58
CA PRO A 58 12.98 16.20 5.91
C PRO A 58 11.80 15.80 6.81
N TYR A 59 10.66 15.40 6.23
CA TYR A 59 9.44 15.10 6.99
C TYR A 59 9.34 13.62 7.40
N GLY A 60 10.41 12.86 7.25
CA GLY A 60 10.51 11.46 7.62
C GLY A 60 10.45 10.48 6.44
N GLU A 61 10.64 9.20 6.74
CA GLU A 61 10.66 8.15 5.71
C GLU A 61 9.25 7.81 5.21
N ARG A 62 9.10 7.61 3.90
CA ARG A 62 7.82 7.18 3.29
C ARG A 62 7.27 5.88 3.88
N SER A 63 8.16 4.95 4.22
CA SER A 63 7.84 3.66 4.83
C SER A 63 7.21 3.79 6.22
N SER A 64 7.38 4.93 6.89
CA SER A 64 6.75 5.21 8.19
C SER A 64 5.26 5.57 8.07
N SER A 65 4.81 5.95 6.87
CA SER A 65 3.43 6.36 6.61
C SER A 65 2.59 5.21 6.05
N ARG A 66 1.28 5.25 6.34
CA ARG A 66 0.33 4.32 5.73
C ARG A 66 0.18 4.63 4.24
N PRO A 67 0.14 3.61 3.35
CA PRO A 67 -0.08 3.84 1.93
C PRO A 67 -1.48 4.41 1.69
N TYR A 68 -1.57 5.52 0.95
CA TYR A 68 -2.84 6.06 0.49
C TYR A 68 -3.25 5.38 -0.82
N ALA A 69 -4.47 4.84 -0.86
CA ALA A 69 -5.08 4.34 -2.09
C ALA A 69 -5.66 5.52 -2.88
N LEU A 70 -4.82 6.15 -3.71
CA LEU A 70 -5.23 7.28 -4.56
C LEU A 70 -5.92 6.76 -5.82
N ARG A 71 -7.17 7.21 -6.04
CA ARG A 71 -7.89 7.01 -7.30
C ARG A 71 -7.95 8.34 -8.03
N LEU A 72 -7.45 8.37 -9.26
CA LEU A 72 -7.48 9.52 -10.14
C LEU A 72 -8.40 9.22 -11.32
N PRO A 73 -9.08 10.23 -11.90
CA PRO A 73 -9.70 10.08 -13.20
C PRO A 73 -8.68 9.60 -14.25
N ASP A 74 -9.10 8.75 -15.17
CA ASP A 74 -8.21 8.07 -16.13
C ASP A 74 -7.32 9.04 -16.92
N ALA A 75 -7.88 10.18 -17.36
CA ALA A 75 -7.12 11.19 -18.09
C ALA A 75 -5.96 11.77 -17.26
N ILE A 76 -6.16 11.97 -15.95
CA ILE A 76 -5.13 12.48 -15.05
C ILE A 76 -4.09 11.40 -14.76
N ASP A 77 -4.53 10.16 -14.50
CA ASP A 77 -3.61 9.03 -14.28
C ASP A 77 -2.69 8.82 -15.50
N LEU A 78 -3.24 8.89 -16.71
CA LEU A 78 -2.49 8.77 -17.95
C LEU A 78 -1.39 9.85 -18.05
N VAL A 79 -1.74 11.11 -17.80
CA VAL A 79 -0.78 12.22 -17.83
C VAL A 79 0.32 12.03 -16.78
N VAL A 80 -0.03 11.63 -15.56
CA VAL A 80 0.95 11.36 -14.50
C VAL A 80 1.91 10.25 -14.90
N ARG A 81 1.41 9.16 -15.51
CA ARG A 81 2.23 8.06 -16.02
C ARG A 81 3.13 8.50 -17.16
N GLN A 82 2.62 9.33 -18.07
CA GLN A 82 3.41 9.88 -19.18
C GLN A 82 4.55 10.76 -18.66
N MET A 83 4.26 11.70 -17.76
CA MET A 83 5.28 12.54 -17.12
C MET A 83 6.35 11.71 -16.40
N ALA A 84 5.93 10.61 -15.75
CA ALA A 84 6.85 9.71 -15.09
C ALA A 84 7.75 8.97 -16.08
N ALA A 85 7.20 8.54 -17.23
CA ALA A 85 7.96 7.91 -18.30
C ALA A 85 8.99 8.87 -18.92
N GLU A 86 8.59 10.12 -19.19
CA GLU A 86 9.47 11.18 -19.71
C GLU A 86 10.65 11.45 -18.77
N GLN A 87 10.37 11.53 -17.47
CA GLN A 87 11.38 11.78 -16.43
C GLN A 87 12.10 10.50 -15.98
N ARG A 88 11.79 9.35 -16.56
CA ARG A 88 12.32 8.02 -16.18
C ARG A 88 12.24 7.76 -14.68
N THR A 89 11.12 8.14 -14.08
CA THR A 89 10.85 8.05 -12.65
C THR A 89 9.55 7.29 -12.37
N HIS A 90 9.21 7.12 -11.10
CA HIS A 90 7.99 6.43 -10.68
C HIS A 90 6.79 7.41 -10.66
N PRO A 91 5.57 7.03 -11.10
CA PRO A 91 4.39 7.90 -11.09
C PRO A 91 4.12 8.58 -9.75
N LEU A 92 4.30 7.85 -8.65
CA LEU A 92 4.17 8.40 -7.30
C LEU A 92 5.12 9.59 -7.04
N ARG A 93 6.35 9.58 -7.58
CA ARG A 93 7.29 10.70 -7.43
C ARG A 93 6.79 11.98 -8.09
N ILE A 94 6.04 11.86 -9.19
CA ILE A 94 5.39 13.01 -9.84
C ILE A 94 4.30 13.57 -8.92
N VAL A 95 3.46 12.71 -8.35
CA VAL A 95 2.41 13.11 -7.40
C VAL A 95 3.02 13.81 -6.18
N ASP A 96 4.11 13.26 -5.64
CA ASP A 96 4.80 13.85 -4.50
C ASP A 96 5.30 15.26 -4.77
N LYS A 97 5.91 15.48 -5.94
CA LYS A 97 6.40 16.79 -6.35
C LYS A 97 5.25 17.79 -6.48
N ILE A 98 4.16 17.39 -7.14
CA ILE A 98 2.97 18.23 -7.31
C ILE A 98 2.36 18.59 -5.94
N LEU A 99 2.25 17.62 -5.03
CA LEU A 99 1.75 17.84 -3.67
C LEU A 99 2.65 18.81 -2.90
N TYR A 100 3.96 18.59 -2.94
CA TYR A 100 4.92 19.47 -2.27
C TYR A 100 4.82 20.91 -2.80
N ASP A 101 4.82 21.09 -4.13
CA ASP A 101 4.72 22.40 -4.76
C ASP A 101 3.37 23.07 -4.44
N GLY A 102 2.28 22.30 -4.44
CA GLY A 102 0.95 22.78 -4.05
C GLY A 102 0.88 23.23 -2.61
N LEU A 103 1.34 22.40 -1.66
CA LEU A 103 1.36 22.73 -0.23
C LEU A 103 2.27 23.92 0.08
N ARG A 104 3.43 24.00 -0.60
CA ARG A 104 4.34 25.14 -0.49
C ARG A 104 3.69 26.43 -0.97
N ARG A 105 3.05 26.43 -2.13
CA ARG A 105 2.33 27.60 -2.68
C ARG A 105 1.16 28.04 -1.79
N LEU A 106 0.48 27.08 -1.15
CA LEU A 106 -0.60 27.35 -0.20
C LEU A 106 -0.12 27.80 1.18
N GLY A 107 1.18 27.78 1.47
CA GLY A 107 1.73 28.05 2.80
C GLY A 107 1.25 27.04 3.85
N ARG A 108 0.87 25.83 3.43
CA ARG A 108 0.36 24.75 4.29
C ARG A 108 1.38 23.65 4.55
N LEU A 109 2.58 23.77 4.00
CA LEU A 109 3.67 22.87 4.29
C LEU A 109 4.16 23.14 5.72
N PRO A 110 4.18 22.13 6.62
CA PRO A 110 4.72 22.32 7.97
C PRO A 110 6.21 22.71 7.89
N PRO A 111 6.77 23.38 8.91
CA PRO A 111 8.22 23.56 8.97
C PRO A 111 8.90 22.18 8.99
N PRO A 112 10.04 22.00 8.31
CA PRO A 112 10.79 20.76 8.41
C PRO A 112 11.17 20.55 9.88
N PRO A 113 11.03 19.33 10.42
CA PRO A 113 11.52 19.05 11.76
C PRO A 113 13.02 19.37 11.81
N GLU A 114 13.44 20.15 12.81
CA GLU A 114 14.86 20.40 13.04
C GLU A 114 15.57 19.04 13.19
N ALA A 115 16.60 18.85 12.37
CA ALA A 115 17.38 17.61 12.30
C ALA A 115 18.30 17.45 13.53
#